data_AF-A0A1Y1T885-F1
#
_entry.id   AF-A0A1Y1T885-F1
#
_cell.length_a   1.000
_cell.length_b   1.000
_cell.length_c   1.000
_cell.angle_alpha   90.00
_cell.angle_beta   90.00
_cell.angle_gamma   90.00
#
_symmetry.space_group_name_H-M   'P 1'
#
loop_
_entity.id
_entity.type
_entity.pdbx_description
1 polymer ?
#
loop_
_entity_poly.entity_id
_entity_poly.type
_entity_poly.pdbx_seq_one_letter_code
_entity_poly.pdbx_strand_id
1 'polypeptide(L)'
;MQYVWFIWSLIILALWAIIYLSKKGYRKEMLKMSLITMPFGLTEPLFVPEYWMPPSLFHLAERTGFDIESLIFSFAIGGIGTVLYNLIFKKGYIDMPHTERSHQRHKLHIYILFVPAIVFVIFSLFTTLNHIYCGIIAMFFGGLATLYCRPDLKGKIWVGGILFTILYFIYFGSILPFYPQYVELYWNLDNLTHILVLGIPIEELLFAFTFGMYWSGLYEHLYWRKLIKSKEISTN
;
A
#
# COMPACT_ATOMS: atom_id res chain seq x y z
N MET A 1 -1.51 4.61 25.60
CA MET A 1 -1.30 4.85 24.16
C MET A 1 0.11 4.48 23.67
N GLN A 2 1.12 4.38 24.55
CA GLN A 2 2.52 4.13 24.17
C GLN A 2 2.77 2.93 23.23
N TYR A 3 1.95 1.87 23.31
CA TYR A 3 2.12 0.67 22.47
C TYR A 3 1.07 0.53 21.37
N VAL A 4 0.23 1.54 21.13
CA VAL A 4 -0.87 1.44 20.16
C VAL A 4 -0.32 1.17 18.76
N TRP A 5 0.71 1.91 18.34
CA TRP A 5 1.30 1.73 17.02
C TRP A 5 1.89 0.33 16.84
N PHE A 6 2.63 -0.17 17.84
CA PHE A 6 3.19 -1.51 17.84
C PHE A 6 2.12 -2.61 17.84
N ILE A 7 1.11 -2.51 18.71
CA ILE A 7 0.04 -3.50 18.82
C ILE A 7 -0.75 -3.58 17.51
N TRP A 8 -1.10 -2.45 16.90
CA TRP A 8 -1.83 -2.45 15.64
C TRP A 8 -0.98 -2.96 14.47
N SER A 9 0.32 -2.65 14.46
CA SER A 9 1.27 -3.25 13.51
C SER A 9 1.31 -4.78 13.61
N LEU A 10 1.25 -5.33 14.83
CA LEU A 10 1.14 -6.78 15.03
C LEU A 10 -0.23 -7.34 14.62
N ILE A 11 -1.32 -6.60 14.80
CA ILE A 11 -2.67 -7.02 14.38
C ILE A 11 -2.73 -7.17 12.85
N ILE A 12 -2.22 -6.19 12.09
CA ILE A 12 -2.21 -6.30 10.63
C ILE A 12 -1.26 -7.41 10.15
N LEU A 13 -0.14 -7.63 10.84
CA LEU A 13 0.76 -8.76 10.58
C LEU A 13 0.07 -10.11 10.86
N ALA A 14 -0.73 -10.19 11.92
CA ALA A 14 -1.52 -11.38 12.22
C ALA A 14 -2.56 -11.65 11.12
N LEU A 15 -3.24 -10.62 10.61
CA LEU A 15 -4.14 -10.75 9.46
C LEU A 15 -3.39 -11.27 8.22
N TRP A 16 -2.21 -10.71 7.94
CA TRP A 16 -1.32 -11.20 6.88
C TRP A 16 -0.98 -12.69 7.07
N ALA A 17 -0.61 -13.09 8.28
CA ALA A 17 -0.23 -14.46 8.60
C ALA A 17 -1.40 -15.43 8.44
N ILE A 18 -2.61 -15.05 8.87
CA ILE A 18 -3.83 -15.84 8.69
C ILE A 18 -4.08 -16.08 7.20
N ILE A 19 -3.99 -15.03 6.36
CA ILE A 19 -4.18 -15.16 4.91
C ILE A 19 -3.08 -16.05 4.32
N TYR A 20 -1.82 -15.81 4.67
CA TYR A 20 -0.67 -16.57 4.19
C TYR A 20 -0.79 -18.07 4.50
N LEU A 21 -1.14 -18.42 5.75
CA LEU A 21 -1.29 -19.81 6.18
C LEU A 21 -2.50 -20.46 5.51
N SER A 22 -3.62 -19.74 5.39
CA SER A 22 -4.88 -20.29 4.86
C SER A 22 -4.92 -20.40 3.33
N LYS A 23 -4.17 -19.57 2.61
CA LYS A 23 -4.28 -19.40 1.15
C LYS A 23 -2.99 -19.79 0.43
N LYS A 24 -2.70 -21.10 0.43
CA LYS A 24 -1.48 -21.69 -0.15
C LYS A 24 -1.13 -21.19 -1.55
N GLY A 25 -2.14 -21.00 -2.41
CA GLY A 25 -1.95 -20.55 -3.80
C GLY A 25 -1.46 -19.11 -4.00
N TYR A 26 -1.39 -18.30 -2.93
CA TYR A 26 -0.95 -16.89 -2.99
C TYR A 26 0.29 -16.60 -2.14
N ARG A 27 0.87 -17.62 -1.49
CA ARG A 27 1.97 -17.43 -0.52
C ARG A 27 3.20 -16.79 -1.14
N LYS A 28 3.55 -17.21 -2.37
CA LYS A 28 4.75 -16.73 -3.06
C LYS A 28 4.63 -15.25 -3.42
N GLU A 29 3.46 -14.86 -3.90
CA GLU A 29 3.05 -13.51 -4.24
C GLU A 29 3.10 -12.62 -3.00
N MET A 30 2.43 -13.05 -1.93
CA MET A 30 2.38 -12.31 -0.67
C MET A 30 3.79 -12.08 -0.14
N LEU A 31 4.61 -13.13 0.02
CA LEU A 31 5.93 -12.98 0.62
C LEU A 31 6.84 -12.08 -0.22
N LYS A 32 6.87 -12.23 -1.54
CA LYS A 32 7.65 -11.37 -2.43
C LYS A 32 7.25 -9.91 -2.30
N MET A 33 5.96 -9.63 -2.38
CA MET A 33 5.47 -8.25 -2.32
C MET A 33 5.65 -7.66 -0.92
N SER A 34 5.49 -8.45 0.13
CA SER A 34 5.77 -8.01 1.51
C SER A 34 7.24 -7.62 1.68
N LEU A 35 8.17 -8.44 1.17
CA LEU A 35 9.61 -8.14 1.22
C LEU A 35 10.00 -6.94 0.36
N ILE A 36 9.34 -6.71 -0.78
CA ILE A 36 9.55 -5.51 -1.61
C ILE A 36 9.02 -4.25 -0.91
N THR A 37 7.94 -4.37 -0.15
CA THR A 37 7.28 -3.22 0.50
C THR A 37 7.92 -2.87 1.83
N MET A 38 8.42 -3.86 2.57
CA MET A 38 9.02 -3.67 3.90
C MET A 38 10.08 -2.55 3.95
N PRO A 39 11.03 -2.41 3.00
CA PRO A 39 12.01 -1.33 3.03
C PRO A 39 11.42 0.08 2.94
N PHE A 40 10.19 0.25 2.46
CA PHE A 40 9.52 1.57 2.47
C PHE A 40 9.24 2.04 3.90
N GLY A 41 9.18 1.14 4.89
CA GLY A 41 9.15 1.54 6.30
C GLY A 41 10.40 2.30 6.75
N LEU A 42 11.54 2.20 6.03
CA LEU A 42 12.72 3.03 6.29
C LEU A 42 12.54 4.50 5.84
N THR A 43 11.47 4.81 5.12
CA THR A 43 11.16 6.18 4.68
C THR A 43 10.39 6.98 5.73
N GLU A 44 10.09 6.38 6.87
CA GLU A 44 9.39 7.03 7.99
C GLU A 44 9.97 8.40 8.41
N PRO A 45 11.31 8.62 8.40
CA PRO A 45 11.89 9.93 8.69
C PRO A 45 11.49 11.06 7.74
N LEU A 46 10.85 10.76 6.60
CA LEU A 46 10.30 11.79 5.71
C LEU A 46 8.92 12.28 6.18
N PHE A 47 8.24 11.52 7.02
CA PHE A 47 6.89 11.80 7.48
C PHE A 47 6.89 12.31 8.93
N VAL A 48 7.82 11.87 9.77
CA VAL A 48 7.92 12.31 11.17
C VAL A 48 8.87 13.53 11.29
N PRO A 49 8.47 14.62 11.98
CA PRO A 49 7.22 14.86 12.70
C PRO A 49 6.10 15.55 11.89
N GLU A 50 6.38 16.01 10.67
CA GLU A 50 5.52 16.98 9.99
C GLU A 50 4.15 16.42 9.62
N TYR A 51 4.08 15.14 9.28
CA TYR A 51 2.83 14.42 9.04
C TYR A 51 2.19 13.95 10.35
N TRP A 52 2.99 13.25 11.16
CA TRP A 52 2.55 12.63 12.40
C TRP A 52 3.75 12.27 13.29
N MET A 53 3.49 11.92 14.55
CA MET A 53 4.51 11.51 15.53
C MET A 53 4.00 10.26 16.29
N PRO A 54 4.26 9.03 15.82
CA PRO A 54 3.72 7.84 16.46
C PRO A 54 4.35 7.58 17.84
N PRO A 55 3.58 7.01 18.79
CA PRO A 55 4.16 6.46 20.01
C PRO A 55 4.85 5.12 19.68
N SER A 56 6.12 5.18 19.26
CA SER A 56 6.86 3.99 18.84
C SER A 56 7.68 3.34 19.95
N LEU A 57 8.00 2.06 19.74
CA LEU A 57 8.79 1.23 20.64
C LEU A 57 10.15 1.88 20.90
N PHE A 58 10.55 1.91 22.17
CA PHE A 58 11.79 2.56 22.63
C PHE A 58 11.87 4.06 22.34
N HIS A 59 10.77 4.72 22.00
CA HIS A 59 10.72 6.14 21.61
C HIS A 59 11.61 6.45 20.40
N LEU A 60 11.73 5.51 19.45
CA LEU A 60 12.59 5.70 18.28
C LEU A 60 12.12 6.84 17.38
N ALA A 61 10.81 7.01 17.20
CA ALA A 61 10.25 8.04 16.32
C ALA A 61 10.57 9.44 16.87
N GLU A 62 10.43 9.61 18.18
CA GLU A 62 10.78 10.84 18.88
C GLU A 62 12.29 11.15 18.80
N ARG A 63 13.15 10.12 18.88
CA ARG A 63 14.61 10.30 18.94
C ARG A 63 15.27 10.41 17.57
N THR A 64 14.73 9.75 16.55
CA THR A 64 15.40 9.59 15.25
C THR A 64 14.47 9.78 14.05
N GLY A 65 13.17 10.04 14.25
CA GLY A 65 12.18 10.11 13.18
C GLY A 65 11.83 8.75 12.55
N PHE A 66 12.34 7.64 13.10
CA PHE A 66 12.18 6.29 12.54
C PHE A 66 11.49 5.37 13.55
N ASP A 67 10.77 4.34 13.09
CA ASP A 67 10.25 3.29 13.94
C ASP A 67 10.28 1.89 13.28
N ILE A 68 10.31 0.85 14.11
CA ILE A 68 10.39 -0.56 13.64
C ILE A 68 9.03 -1.03 13.15
N GLU A 69 7.97 -0.49 13.75
CA GLU A 69 6.57 -0.71 13.43
C GLU A 69 6.28 -0.47 11.95
N SER A 70 6.85 0.56 11.34
CA SER A 70 6.69 0.92 9.94
C SER A 70 7.22 -0.16 9.00
N LEU A 71 8.26 -0.91 9.39
CA LEU A 71 8.72 -2.09 8.64
C LEU A 71 7.70 -3.23 8.72
N ILE A 72 7.15 -3.49 9.91
CA ILE A 72 6.15 -4.55 10.15
C ILE A 72 4.87 -4.22 9.39
N PHE A 73 4.41 -2.99 9.51
CA PHE A 73 3.24 -2.46 8.84
C PHE A 73 3.38 -2.56 7.33
N SER A 74 4.47 -2.01 6.77
CA SER A 74 4.78 -2.05 5.34
C SER A 74 4.87 -3.47 4.79
N PHE A 75 5.49 -4.39 5.53
CA PHE A 75 5.52 -5.80 5.17
C PHE A 75 4.09 -6.38 5.05
N ALA A 76 3.26 -6.18 6.07
CA ALA A 76 1.92 -6.74 6.11
C ALA A 76 1.02 -6.18 4.99
N ILE A 77 0.99 -4.86 4.82
CA ILE A 77 0.14 -4.24 3.79
C ILE A 77 0.61 -4.57 2.37
N GLY A 78 1.91 -4.75 2.16
CA GLY A 78 2.48 -5.12 0.86
C GLY A 78 1.92 -6.46 0.36
N GLY A 79 1.94 -7.48 1.22
CA GLY A 79 1.38 -8.79 0.88
C GLY A 79 -0.14 -8.77 0.74
N ILE A 80 -0.85 -8.14 1.68
CA ILE A 80 -2.32 -8.07 1.68
C ILE A 80 -2.81 -7.32 0.44
N GLY A 81 -2.26 -6.13 0.16
CA GLY A 81 -2.66 -5.28 -0.96
C GLY A 81 -2.56 -5.96 -2.32
N THR A 82 -1.53 -6.81 -2.51
CA THR A 82 -1.36 -7.57 -3.75
C THR A 82 -2.44 -8.63 -3.98
N VAL A 83 -2.93 -9.29 -2.91
CA VAL A 83 -3.78 -10.48 -3.04
C VAL A 83 -5.24 -10.23 -2.70
N LEU A 84 -5.58 -9.13 -2.06
CA LEU A 84 -6.95 -8.83 -1.58
C LEU A 84 -7.99 -8.95 -2.70
N TYR A 85 -7.74 -8.31 -3.86
CA TYR A 85 -8.61 -8.42 -5.03
C TYR A 85 -8.74 -9.88 -5.52
N ASN A 86 -7.62 -10.60 -5.59
CA ASN A 86 -7.60 -11.96 -6.11
C ASN A 86 -8.36 -12.93 -5.20
N LEU A 87 -8.32 -12.73 -3.90
CA LEU A 87 -9.04 -13.51 -2.91
C LEU A 87 -10.56 -13.33 -3.05
N ILE A 88 -11.02 -12.09 -3.21
CA ILE A 88 -12.46 -11.76 -3.33
C ILE A 88 -13.01 -12.26 -4.68
N PHE A 89 -12.29 -12.00 -5.77
CA PHE A 89 -12.75 -12.33 -7.13
C PHE A 89 -12.29 -13.70 -7.63
N LYS A 90 -11.63 -14.50 -6.77
CA LYS A 90 -11.12 -15.85 -7.08
C LYS A 90 -10.29 -15.88 -8.37
N LYS A 91 -9.31 -14.99 -8.45
CA LYS A 91 -8.42 -14.83 -9.61
C LYS A 91 -7.07 -15.49 -9.36
N GLY A 92 -6.58 -16.27 -10.32
CA GLY A 92 -5.22 -16.80 -10.30
C GLY A 92 -4.31 -16.13 -11.31
N TYR A 93 -3.11 -16.66 -11.46
CA TYR A 93 -2.06 -16.10 -12.31
C TYR A 93 -1.64 -17.08 -13.40
N ILE A 94 -1.36 -16.54 -14.58
CA ILE A 94 -0.59 -17.22 -15.64
C ILE A 94 0.59 -16.35 -16.06
N ASP A 95 1.58 -16.96 -16.69
CA ASP A 95 2.64 -16.21 -17.35
C ASP A 95 2.09 -15.44 -18.55
N MET A 96 2.50 -14.18 -18.68
CA MET A 96 2.16 -13.38 -19.85
C MET A 96 2.90 -13.94 -21.08
N PRO A 97 2.19 -14.25 -22.19
CA PRO A 97 2.80 -14.76 -23.42
C PRO A 97 3.86 -13.80 -23.98
N HIS A 98 4.92 -14.34 -24.56
CA HIS A 98 6.03 -13.54 -25.10
C HIS A 98 5.60 -12.54 -26.19
N THR A 99 4.64 -12.93 -27.05
CA THR A 99 4.08 -12.07 -28.09
C THR A 99 3.41 -10.81 -27.53
N GLU A 100 2.75 -10.95 -26.37
CA GLU A 100 2.15 -9.80 -25.70
C GLU A 100 3.21 -8.90 -25.07
N ARG A 101 4.28 -9.46 -24.49
CA ARG A 101 5.39 -8.67 -23.90
C ARG A 101 6.08 -7.77 -24.92
N SER A 102 6.12 -8.17 -26.20
CA SER A 102 6.70 -7.36 -27.28
C SER A 102 5.81 -6.20 -27.77
N HIS A 103 4.60 -6.04 -27.23
CA HIS A 103 3.70 -4.97 -27.64
C HIS A 103 4.26 -3.58 -27.31
N GLN A 104 3.96 -2.57 -28.14
CA GLN A 104 4.49 -1.20 -28.03
C GLN A 104 4.34 -0.58 -26.63
N ARG A 105 3.22 -0.87 -25.95
CA ARG A 105 2.91 -0.38 -24.59
C ARG A 105 3.90 -0.86 -23.52
N HIS A 106 4.63 -1.93 -23.80
CA HIS A 106 5.62 -2.51 -22.90
C HIS A 106 7.05 -2.06 -23.17
N LYS A 107 7.29 -1.20 -24.16
CA LYS A 107 8.62 -0.61 -24.39
C LYS A 107 9.15 0.11 -23.16
N LEU A 108 8.26 0.76 -22.41
CA LEU A 108 8.61 1.48 -21.17
C LEU A 108 8.23 0.71 -19.91
N HIS A 109 8.02 -0.61 -20.00
CA HIS A 109 7.44 -1.40 -18.91
C HIS A 109 8.21 -1.27 -17.59
N ILE A 110 9.55 -1.34 -17.64
CA ILE A 110 10.40 -1.21 -16.45
C ILE A 110 10.40 0.24 -15.94
N TYR A 111 10.50 1.23 -16.82
CA TYR A 111 10.55 2.65 -16.41
C TYR A 111 9.25 3.11 -15.73
N ILE A 112 8.10 2.57 -16.16
CA ILE A 112 6.80 2.90 -15.57
C ILE A 112 6.71 2.50 -14.08
N LEU A 113 7.44 1.46 -13.65
CA LEU A 113 7.50 1.06 -12.23
C LEU A 113 8.18 2.09 -11.33
N PHE A 114 8.99 2.98 -11.91
CA PHE A 114 9.68 4.04 -11.18
C PHE A 114 8.91 5.37 -11.17
N VAL A 115 7.77 5.46 -11.85
CA VAL A 115 6.94 6.69 -11.88
C VAL A 115 6.60 7.19 -10.46
N PRO A 116 6.15 6.36 -9.50
CA PRO A 116 5.91 6.84 -8.13
C PRO A 116 7.16 7.47 -7.51
N ALA A 117 8.31 6.82 -7.60
CA ALA A 117 9.54 7.33 -7.00
C ALA A 117 9.96 8.67 -7.62
N ILE A 118 9.87 8.79 -8.94
CA ILE A 118 10.20 10.03 -9.67
C ILE A 118 9.23 11.15 -9.28
N VAL A 119 7.91 10.88 -9.28
CA VAL A 119 6.90 11.87 -8.91
C VAL A 119 7.08 12.29 -7.45
N PHE A 120 7.30 11.34 -6.54
CA PHE A 120 7.54 11.65 -5.12
C PHE A 120 8.74 12.58 -4.95
N VAL A 121 9.89 12.27 -5.57
CA VAL A 121 11.11 13.07 -5.47
C VAL A 121 10.90 14.48 -6.05
N ILE A 122 10.21 14.59 -7.19
CA ILE A 122 9.92 15.90 -7.79
C ILE A 122 9.06 16.74 -6.83
N PHE A 123 7.97 16.19 -6.31
CA PHE A 123 7.10 16.97 -5.41
C PHE A 123 7.78 17.28 -4.07
N SER A 124 8.52 16.33 -3.50
CA SER A 124 9.25 16.52 -2.24
C SER A 124 10.35 17.59 -2.34
N LEU A 125 11.05 17.70 -3.48
CA LEU A 125 12.14 18.66 -3.64
C LEU A 125 11.71 20.04 -4.15
N PHE A 126 10.63 20.11 -4.93
CA PHE A 126 10.22 21.34 -5.63
C PHE A 126 8.93 21.97 -5.09
N THR A 127 8.30 21.39 -4.06
CA THR A 127 7.10 21.94 -3.43
C THR A 127 7.23 21.96 -1.91
N THR A 128 6.38 22.74 -1.25
CA THR A 128 6.28 22.78 0.23
C THR A 128 5.17 21.86 0.74
N LEU A 129 4.70 20.90 -0.07
CA LEU A 129 3.67 19.98 0.34
C LEU A 129 4.19 19.03 1.41
N ASN A 130 3.36 18.73 2.41
CA ASN A 130 3.64 17.64 3.33
C ASN A 130 3.86 16.33 2.55
N HIS A 131 4.85 15.53 2.98
CA HIS A 131 5.25 14.30 2.29
C HIS A 131 4.11 13.28 2.12
N ILE A 132 3.06 13.31 2.96
CA ILE A 132 1.87 12.47 2.74
C ILE A 132 1.20 12.77 1.40
N TYR A 133 1.08 14.05 1.02
CA TYR A 133 0.51 14.44 -0.28
C TYR A 133 1.42 14.05 -1.43
N CYS A 134 2.73 14.21 -1.27
CA CYS A 134 3.71 13.72 -2.24
C CYS A 134 3.54 12.21 -2.49
N GLY A 135 3.35 11.43 -1.42
CA GLY A 135 3.07 9.99 -1.47
C GLY A 135 1.76 9.65 -2.18
N ILE A 136 0.66 10.32 -1.83
CA ILE A 136 -0.66 10.14 -2.45
C ILE A 136 -0.59 10.43 -3.96
N ILE A 137 -0.02 11.56 -4.35
CA ILE A 137 0.13 11.97 -5.75
C ILE A 137 1.01 10.97 -6.50
N ALA A 138 2.15 10.58 -5.93
CA ALA A 138 3.07 9.61 -6.51
C ALA A 138 2.42 8.26 -6.79
N MET A 139 1.70 7.69 -5.81
CA MET A 139 1.04 6.41 -5.97
C MET A 139 -0.14 6.49 -6.94
N PHE A 140 -0.87 7.61 -6.97
CA PHE A 140 -1.94 7.83 -7.94
C PHE A 140 -1.39 7.82 -9.38
N PHE A 141 -0.34 8.60 -9.65
CA PHE A 141 0.32 8.60 -10.96
C PHE A 141 0.96 7.26 -11.30
N GLY A 142 1.49 6.53 -10.31
CA GLY A 142 1.93 5.15 -10.46
C GLY A 142 0.83 4.21 -10.95
N GLY A 143 -0.34 4.28 -10.32
CA GLY A 143 -1.53 3.53 -10.72
C GLY A 143 -1.98 3.87 -12.14
N LEU A 144 -2.00 5.15 -12.51
CA LEU A 144 -2.34 5.61 -13.87
C LEU A 144 -1.32 5.17 -14.91
N ALA A 145 -0.02 5.27 -14.62
CA ALA A 145 1.05 4.83 -15.51
C ALA A 145 1.01 3.30 -15.70
N THR A 146 0.74 2.56 -14.63
CA THR A 146 0.49 1.12 -14.67
C THR A 146 -0.72 0.82 -15.55
N LEU A 147 -1.83 1.54 -15.39
CA LEU A 147 -3.04 1.37 -16.19
C LEU A 147 -2.79 1.64 -17.69
N TYR A 148 -1.96 2.63 -18.02
CA TYR A 148 -1.56 2.89 -19.40
C TYR A 148 -0.76 1.72 -20.01
N CYS A 149 0.18 1.14 -19.24
CA CYS A 149 0.99 0.00 -19.68
C CYS A 149 0.19 -1.32 -19.71
N ARG A 150 -0.67 -1.52 -18.71
CA ARG A 150 -1.42 -2.74 -18.40
C ARG A 150 -2.92 -2.46 -18.27
N PRO A 151 -3.63 -2.14 -19.38
CA PRO A 151 -5.08 -1.93 -19.34
C PRO A 151 -5.87 -3.16 -18.89
N ASP A 152 -5.30 -4.37 -19.01
CA ASP A 152 -5.87 -5.62 -18.51
C ASP A 152 -6.04 -5.62 -16.98
N LEU A 153 -5.28 -4.79 -16.25
CA LEU A 153 -5.36 -4.65 -14.80
C LEU A 153 -6.36 -3.59 -14.34
N LYS A 154 -7.12 -2.93 -15.24
CA LYS A 154 -8.06 -1.84 -14.89
C LYS A 154 -8.98 -2.18 -13.71
N GLY A 155 -9.60 -3.35 -13.75
CA GLY A 155 -10.49 -3.80 -12.68
C GLY A 155 -9.76 -3.97 -11.36
N LYS A 156 -8.53 -4.50 -11.39
CA LYS A 156 -7.72 -4.71 -10.19
C LYS A 156 -7.23 -3.39 -9.60
N ILE A 157 -6.85 -2.41 -10.41
CA ILE A 157 -6.39 -1.09 -9.95
C ILE A 157 -7.53 -0.34 -9.23
N TRP A 158 -8.66 -0.10 -9.90
CA TRP A 158 -9.74 0.70 -9.31
C TRP A 158 -10.42 0.00 -8.13
N VAL A 159 -10.77 -1.29 -8.28
CA VAL A 159 -11.42 -2.04 -7.21
C VAL A 159 -10.43 -2.37 -6.09
N GLY A 160 -9.15 -2.62 -6.42
CA GLY A 160 -8.09 -2.82 -5.43
C GLY A 160 -7.89 -1.60 -4.54
N GLY A 161 -7.92 -0.38 -5.12
CA GLY A 161 -7.94 0.87 -4.37
C GLY A 161 -9.07 0.91 -3.36
N ILE A 162 -10.32 0.70 -3.81
CA ILE A 162 -11.50 0.70 -2.94
C ILE A 162 -11.42 -0.37 -1.85
N LEU A 163 -11.05 -1.60 -2.21
CA LEU A 163 -10.94 -2.71 -1.26
C LEU A 163 -9.89 -2.45 -0.18
N PHE A 164 -8.75 -1.88 -0.57
CA PHE A 164 -7.70 -1.54 0.38
C PHE A 164 -8.12 -0.37 1.27
N THR A 165 -8.79 0.66 0.75
CA THR A 165 -9.37 1.72 1.58
C THR A 165 -10.35 1.18 2.60
N ILE A 166 -11.23 0.24 2.24
CA ILE A 166 -12.17 -0.38 3.19
C ILE A 166 -11.41 -1.15 4.27
N LEU A 167 -10.42 -1.95 3.89
CA LEU A 167 -9.59 -2.69 4.84
C LEU A 167 -8.85 -1.73 5.79
N TYR A 168 -8.27 -0.67 5.25
CA TYR A 168 -7.55 0.34 6.02
C TYR A 168 -8.48 1.11 6.95
N PHE A 169 -9.65 1.51 6.47
CA PHE A 169 -10.68 2.19 7.25
C PHE A 169 -11.09 1.36 8.47
N ILE A 170 -11.34 0.05 8.28
CA ILE A 170 -11.67 -0.86 9.37
C ILE A 170 -10.47 -1.04 10.33
N TYR A 171 -9.28 -1.26 9.77
CA TYR A 171 -8.06 -1.47 10.57
C TYR A 171 -7.71 -0.25 11.41
N PHE A 172 -7.54 0.92 10.79
CA PHE A 172 -7.21 2.16 11.47
C PHE A 172 -8.36 2.63 12.36
N GLY A 173 -9.59 2.60 11.84
CA GLY A 173 -10.79 2.96 12.59
C GLY A 173 -11.01 2.11 13.82
N SER A 174 -10.51 0.87 13.86
CA SER A 174 -10.57 0.03 15.07
C SER A 174 -9.79 0.59 16.26
N ILE A 175 -8.86 1.54 16.06
CA ILE A 175 -8.15 2.23 17.14
C ILE A 175 -9.11 3.16 17.91
N LEU A 176 -9.96 3.89 17.18
CA LEU A 176 -10.71 5.03 17.68
C LEU A 176 -11.75 4.69 18.77
N PRO A 177 -12.44 3.53 18.75
CA PRO A 177 -13.28 3.12 19.87
C PRO A 177 -12.53 2.95 21.21
N PHE A 178 -11.24 2.58 21.16
CA PHE A 178 -10.42 2.39 22.37
C PHE A 178 -9.64 3.65 22.75
N TYR A 179 -9.22 4.43 21.75
CA TYR A 179 -8.41 5.64 21.91
C TYR A 179 -9.00 6.78 21.07
N PRO A 180 -10.10 7.42 21.50
CA PRO A 180 -10.81 8.43 20.70
C PRO A 180 -9.94 9.65 20.34
N GLN A 181 -9.00 10.02 21.21
CA GLN A 181 -8.10 11.16 21.02
C GLN A 181 -6.83 10.80 20.23
N TYR A 182 -6.70 9.58 19.71
CA TYR A 182 -5.45 9.10 19.11
C TYR A 182 -5.00 9.97 17.94
N VAL A 183 -5.92 10.37 17.05
CA VAL A 183 -5.62 11.21 15.90
C VAL A 183 -5.22 12.61 16.32
N GLU A 184 -5.97 13.22 17.26
CA GLU A 184 -5.66 14.57 17.76
C GLU A 184 -4.29 14.66 18.45
N LEU A 185 -3.83 13.56 19.07
CA LEU A 185 -2.58 13.54 19.81
C LEU A 185 -1.35 13.26 18.93
N TYR A 186 -1.51 12.52 17.83
CA TYR A 186 -0.37 12.01 17.06
C TYR A 186 -0.32 12.46 15.60
N TRP A 187 -1.44 12.91 15.01
CA TRP A 187 -1.43 13.51 13.67
C TRP A 187 -1.26 15.02 13.78
N ASN A 188 -0.40 15.59 12.95
CA ASN A 188 -0.25 17.03 12.87
C ASN A 188 -1.35 17.62 11.97
N LEU A 189 -2.56 17.76 12.53
CA LEU A 189 -3.74 18.18 11.77
C LEU A 189 -3.59 19.57 11.12
N ASP A 190 -2.79 20.47 11.71
CA ASP A 190 -2.50 21.81 11.17
C ASP A 190 -1.72 21.76 9.84
N ASN A 191 -0.98 20.67 9.61
CA ASN A 191 -0.30 20.40 8.34
C ASN A 191 -1.18 19.61 7.35
N LEU A 192 -2.42 19.30 7.73
CA LEU A 192 -3.39 18.50 6.97
C LEU A 192 -4.64 19.33 6.63
N THR A 193 -5.64 18.71 6.00
CA THR A 193 -6.88 19.40 5.60
C THR A 193 -7.88 19.64 6.74
N HIS A 194 -7.64 19.05 7.92
CA HIS A 194 -8.61 18.93 9.02
C HIS A 194 -9.92 18.19 8.67
N ILE A 195 -10.04 17.58 7.48
CA ILE A 195 -11.22 16.82 7.10
C ILE A 195 -11.12 15.42 7.70
N LEU A 196 -12.02 15.11 8.64
CA LEU A 196 -12.07 13.81 9.32
C LEU A 196 -13.31 13.02 8.89
N VAL A 197 -13.13 11.75 8.52
CA VAL A 197 -14.19 10.79 8.24
C VAL A 197 -14.26 9.80 9.39
N LEU A 198 -15.29 9.92 10.24
CA LEU A 198 -15.43 9.12 11.47
C LEU A 198 -14.17 9.15 12.35
N GLY A 199 -13.53 10.32 12.44
CA GLY A 199 -12.30 10.54 13.22
C GLY A 199 -11.00 10.21 12.50
N ILE A 200 -11.05 9.68 11.27
CA ILE A 200 -9.87 9.35 10.46
C ILE A 200 -9.56 10.52 9.50
N PRO A 201 -8.32 11.03 9.43
CA PRO A 201 -7.93 12.04 8.43
C PRO A 201 -8.20 11.57 7.00
N ILE A 202 -8.69 12.46 6.13
CA ILE A 202 -8.96 12.11 4.73
C ILE A 202 -7.70 11.65 3.99
N GLU A 203 -6.53 12.16 4.40
CA GLU A 203 -5.22 11.83 3.83
C GLU A 203 -4.87 10.36 4.04
N GLU A 204 -5.24 9.76 5.17
CA GLU A 204 -5.10 8.32 5.42
C GLU A 204 -5.93 7.49 4.42
N LEU A 205 -7.15 7.94 4.11
CA LEU A 205 -8.03 7.25 3.17
C LEU A 205 -7.56 7.42 1.72
N LEU A 206 -7.04 8.59 1.37
CA LEU A 206 -6.42 8.87 0.07
C LEU A 206 -5.12 8.06 -0.11
N PHE A 207 -4.30 7.97 0.93
CA PHE A 207 -3.12 7.12 0.95
C PHE A 207 -3.52 5.65 0.74
N ALA A 208 -4.48 5.15 1.51
CA ALA A 208 -4.96 3.78 1.37
C ALA A 208 -5.51 3.51 -0.04
N PHE A 209 -6.30 4.43 -0.59
CA PHE A 209 -6.85 4.28 -1.94
C PHE A 209 -5.76 4.21 -3.00
N THR A 210 -4.83 5.16 -2.99
CA THR A 210 -3.76 5.26 -3.99
C THR A 210 -2.72 4.15 -3.85
N PHE A 211 -2.42 3.73 -2.62
CA PHE A 211 -1.64 2.52 -2.34
C PHE A 211 -2.33 1.30 -2.94
N GLY A 212 -3.62 1.08 -2.65
CA GLY A 212 -4.38 -0.04 -3.20
C GLY A 212 -4.46 -0.02 -4.73
N MET A 213 -4.56 1.17 -5.35
CA MET A 213 -4.52 1.31 -6.81
C MET A 213 -3.20 0.79 -7.40
N TYR A 214 -2.07 1.22 -6.85
CA TYR A 214 -0.77 0.87 -7.40
C TYR A 214 -0.33 -0.55 -7.00
N TRP A 215 -0.40 -0.87 -5.72
CA TRP A 215 0.15 -2.12 -5.15
C TRP A 215 -0.65 -3.37 -5.49
N SER A 216 -1.93 -3.22 -5.83
CA SER A 216 -2.75 -4.35 -6.26
C SER A 216 -2.23 -4.97 -7.55
N GLY A 217 -1.87 -4.17 -8.57
CA GLY A 217 -1.36 -4.65 -9.86
C GLY A 217 0.16 -4.80 -9.95
N LEU A 218 0.90 -4.40 -8.91
CA LEU A 218 2.36 -4.30 -8.95
C LEU A 218 3.03 -5.66 -9.16
N TYR A 219 2.51 -6.74 -8.55
CA TYR A 219 3.04 -8.09 -8.75
C TYR A 219 2.94 -8.53 -10.22
N GLU A 220 1.78 -8.31 -10.85
CA GLU A 220 1.53 -8.63 -12.25
C GLU A 220 2.44 -7.84 -13.19
N HIS A 221 2.73 -6.60 -12.85
CA HIS A 221 3.66 -5.75 -13.60
C HIS A 221 5.09 -6.26 -13.43
N LEU A 222 5.60 -6.39 -12.20
CA LEU A 222 6.98 -6.81 -11.94
C LEU A 222 7.32 -8.20 -12.50
N TYR A 223 6.41 -9.16 -12.37
CA TYR A 223 6.66 -10.57 -12.70
C TYR A 223 6.01 -11.02 -14.01
N TRP A 224 5.52 -10.09 -14.83
CA TRP A 224 4.87 -10.38 -16.11
C TRP A 224 3.76 -11.45 -15.99
N ARG A 225 2.89 -11.28 -14.99
CA ARG A 225 1.75 -12.18 -14.77
C ARG A 225 0.46 -11.59 -15.31
N LYS A 226 -0.43 -12.44 -15.76
CA LYS A 226 -1.81 -12.11 -16.14
C LYS A 226 -2.81 -12.76 -15.20
N LEU A 227 -3.95 -12.10 -15.02
CA LEU A 227 -5.07 -12.60 -14.23
C LEU A 227 -5.97 -13.52 -15.06
N ILE A 228 -6.32 -14.67 -14.50
CA ILE A 228 -7.36 -15.57 -15.05
C ILE A 228 -8.34 -15.99 -13.97
N LYS A 229 -9.52 -16.49 -14.36
CA LYS A 229 -10.44 -17.06 -13.37
C LYS A 229 -9.86 -18.37 -12.86
N SER A 230 -9.93 -18.60 -11.54
CA SER A 230 -9.33 -19.81 -10.94
C SER A 230 -9.89 -21.15 -11.47
N LYS A 231 -11.06 -21.15 -12.12
CA LYS A 231 -11.64 -22.34 -12.81
C LYS A 231 -10.93 -22.70 -14.11
N GLU A 232 -10.24 -21.76 -14.75
CA GLU A 232 -9.54 -21.99 -16.03
C GLU A 232 -8.16 -22.65 -15.82
N ILE A 233 -7.67 -22.68 -14.57
CA ILE A 233 -6.37 -23.30 -14.20
C ILE A 233 -6.43 -24.82 -14.20
N SER A 234 -7.60 -25.42 -13.93
CA SER A 234 -7.76 -26.88 -13.84
C SER A 234 -7.97 -27.57 -15.20
N THR A 235 -7.99 -26.82 -16.29
CA THR A 235 -8.30 -27.31 -17.65
C THR A 235 -7.12 -27.23 -18.63
N ASN A 236 -5.94 -26.80 -18.16
CA ASN A 236 -4.66 -26.87 -18.89
C ASN A 236 -3.65 -27.68 -18.08
#